data_AF-A0A0C6F176-F1
#
_entry.id   AF-A0A0C6F176-F1
#
_cell.length_a   1.000
_cell.length_b   1.000
_cell.length_c   1.000
_cell.angle_alpha   90.00
_cell.angle_beta   90.00
_cell.angle_gamma   90.00
#
_symmetry.space_group_name_H-M   'P 1'
#
loop_
_entity.id
_entity.type
_entity.pdbx_description
1 polymer ?
#
loop_
_entity_poly.entity_id
_entity_poly.type
_entity_poly.pdbx_seq_one_letter_code
_entity_poly.pdbx_strand_id
1 'polypeptide(L)'
;MTGAIDSHQHFWRVARGDYGWMGEHVSPLLRDFMPDDLAPLMRRAGIARTILVQAAETEAETDFLLEVAARTEYVAGVVGWLDMESDAFPERLAHYRKNPLLVGLRPMLQDHDDDRFILRPRVLDNLRRVAESGLAFDILVFPRHLPHVAEALARVPALRAVVDHLAKPPVATGALDPWRADLAALAAFPGVSCKVSGLVTEARADWSLADLAPYVDHAAECFGEDRLLFGSDWPVATLAATYGEVAHAARALLGTRFGPAAMARIFGGNAMRVYGLSDRRSACGAT
;
A
#
# COMPACT_ATOMS: atom_id res chain seq x y z
N MET A 1 -0.51 -23.80 4.30
CA MET A 1 0.26 -22.58 4.61
C MET A 1 -0.12 -21.53 3.60
N THR A 2 -0.56 -20.36 4.07
CA THR A 2 -0.86 -19.21 3.23
C THR A 2 0.45 -18.72 2.61
N GLY A 3 0.51 -18.67 1.27
CA GLY A 3 1.73 -18.22 0.57
C GLY A 3 2.03 -16.74 0.83
N ALA A 4 3.25 -16.31 0.53
CA ALA A 4 3.64 -14.91 0.70
C ALA A 4 2.82 -13.98 -0.23
N ILE A 5 2.49 -12.80 0.26
CA ILE A 5 1.71 -11.76 -0.41
C ILE A 5 2.57 -10.51 -0.53
N ASP A 6 2.69 -10.02 -1.75
CA ASP A 6 3.14 -8.66 -2.02
C ASP A 6 1.94 -7.71 -1.86
N SER A 7 1.91 -6.95 -0.78
CA SER A 7 0.77 -6.09 -0.43
C SER A 7 0.73 -4.76 -1.20
N HIS A 8 1.66 -4.51 -2.13
CA HIS A 8 1.70 -3.25 -2.87
C HIS A 8 2.37 -3.41 -4.23
N GLN A 9 1.57 -3.41 -5.28
CA GLN A 9 2.04 -3.30 -6.66
C GLN A 9 0.96 -2.67 -7.54
N HIS A 10 1.35 -2.23 -8.72
CA HIS A 10 0.52 -1.54 -9.69
C HIS A 10 0.52 -2.26 -11.04
N PHE A 11 -0.58 -2.14 -11.76
CA PHE A 11 -0.64 -2.39 -13.20
C PHE A 11 -1.19 -1.15 -13.88
N TRP A 12 -0.75 -0.89 -15.10
CA TRP A 12 -1.30 0.19 -15.89
C TRP A 12 -1.14 -0.07 -17.38
N ARG A 13 -1.98 0.63 -18.14
CA ARG A 13 -1.84 0.78 -19.59
C ARG A 13 -1.68 2.24 -19.92
N VAL A 14 -0.53 2.65 -20.43
CA VAL A 14 -0.21 4.06 -20.70
C VAL A 14 -1.28 4.72 -21.58
N ALA A 15 -1.88 3.95 -22.50
CA ALA A 15 -2.96 4.39 -23.37
C ALA A 15 -4.23 4.86 -22.65
N ARG A 16 -4.42 4.58 -21.35
CA ARG A 16 -5.54 5.15 -20.56
C ARG A 16 -5.42 6.66 -20.39
N GLY A 17 -4.20 7.20 -20.38
CA GLY A 17 -3.93 8.63 -20.40
C GLY A 17 -4.28 9.38 -19.11
N ASP A 18 -4.58 8.69 -18.01
CA ASP A 18 -4.97 9.28 -16.72
C ASP A 18 -3.88 9.19 -15.63
N TYR A 19 -2.67 8.78 -15.99
CA TYR A 19 -1.51 8.70 -15.09
C TYR A 19 -0.72 10.02 -15.06
N GLY A 20 -1.30 11.07 -14.44
CA GLY A 20 -0.74 12.44 -14.46
C GLY A 20 0.66 12.59 -13.84
N TRP A 21 1.08 11.67 -12.99
CA TRP A 21 2.42 11.65 -12.39
C TRP A 21 3.51 11.12 -13.34
N MET A 22 3.13 10.43 -14.42
CA MET A 22 4.09 9.83 -15.35
C MET A 22 4.58 10.86 -16.37
N GLY A 23 5.85 11.25 -16.25
CA GLY A 23 6.55 12.15 -17.18
C GLY A 23 7.96 11.69 -17.51
N GLU A 24 8.76 12.57 -18.14
CA GLU A 24 10.14 12.25 -18.57
C GLU A 24 11.04 11.78 -17.42
N HIS A 25 10.84 12.35 -16.23
CA HIS A 25 11.57 11.99 -15.00
C HIS A 25 11.38 10.53 -14.55
N VAL A 26 10.33 9.86 -15.05
CA VAL A 26 10.08 8.42 -14.84
C VAL A 26 10.00 7.67 -16.17
N SER A 27 10.74 8.10 -17.19
CA SER A 27 10.68 7.53 -18.54
C SER A 27 10.73 5.99 -18.64
N PRO A 28 11.46 5.22 -17.80
CA PRO A 28 11.40 3.76 -17.84
C PRO A 28 10.01 3.17 -17.51
N LEU A 29 9.17 3.94 -16.81
CA LEU A 29 7.81 3.58 -16.43
C LEU A 29 6.77 3.93 -17.52
N LEU A 30 7.14 4.67 -18.57
CA LEU A 30 6.28 5.06 -19.70
C LEU A 30 6.03 3.91 -20.68
N ARG A 31 5.63 2.75 -20.16
CA ARG A 31 5.20 1.57 -20.91
C ARG A 31 4.15 0.81 -20.11
N ASP A 32 3.45 -0.10 -20.75
CA ASP A 32 2.48 -0.96 -20.06
C ASP A 32 3.20 -1.93 -19.11
N PHE A 33 2.63 -2.10 -17.92
CA PHE A 33 3.03 -3.11 -16.95
C PHE A 33 1.79 -3.90 -16.56
N MET A 34 1.78 -5.19 -16.90
CA MET A 34 0.62 -6.05 -16.82
C MET A 34 0.96 -7.38 -16.12
N PRO A 35 -0.03 -8.24 -15.83
CA PRO A 35 0.20 -9.47 -15.08
C PRO A 35 1.33 -10.38 -15.57
N ASP A 36 1.48 -10.51 -16.89
CA ASP A 36 2.51 -11.37 -17.48
C ASP A 36 3.94 -10.86 -17.24
N ASP A 37 4.12 -9.56 -17.02
CA ASP A 37 5.41 -8.97 -16.65
C ASP A 37 5.81 -9.34 -15.21
N LEU A 38 4.82 -9.36 -14.30
CA LEU A 38 5.06 -9.56 -12.86
C LEU A 38 5.15 -11.04 -12.47
N ALA A 39 4.35 -11.91 -13.08
CA ALA A 39 4.24 -13.31 -12.67
C ALA A 39 5.60 -14.07 -12.63
N PRO A 40 6.53 -13.91 -13.60
CA PRO A 40 7.85 -14.53 -13.51
C PRO A 40 8.71 -14.01 -12.35
N LEU A 41 8.57 -12.72 -12.01
CA LEU A 41 9.32 -12.08 -10.91
C LEU A 41 8.85 -12.62 -9.56
N MET A 42 7.52 -12.68 -9.36
CA MET A 42 6.91 -13.25 -8.16
C MET A 42 7.35 -14.69 -7.90
N ARG A 43 7.33 -15.54 -8.94
CA ARG A 43 7.76 -16.94 -8.83
C ARG A 43 9.21 -17.05 -8.34
N ARG A 44 10.12 -16.22 -8.86
CA ARG A 44 11.53 -16.21 -8.44
C ARG A 44 11.70 -15.71 -7.00
N ALA A 45 10.90 -14.75 -6.57
CA ALA A 45 10.95 -14.17 -5.22
C ALA A 45 10.18 -14.99 -4.15
N GLY A 46 9.50 -16.06 -4.56
CA GLY A 46 8.67 -16.88 -3.68
C GLY A 46 7.40 -16.16 -3.19
N ILE A 47 6.87 -15.24 -3.99
CA ILE A 47 5.60 -14.53 -3.72
C ILE A 47 4.47 -15.26 -4.46
N ALA A 48 3.37 -15.54 -3.75
CA ALA A 48 2.25 -16.32 -4.26
C ALA A 48 1.07 -15.46 -4.70
N ARG A 49 0.82 -14.34 -4.01
CA ARG A 49 -0.32 -13.45 -4.29
C ARG A 49 0.07 -11.98 -4.19
N THR A 50 -0.77 -11.10 -4.71
CA THR A 50 -0.58 -9.65 -4.60
C THR A 50 -1.83 -8.91 -4.16
N ILE A 51 -1.66 -7.71 -3.62
CA ILE A 51 -2.69 -6.67 -3.60
C ILE A 51 -2.38 -5.70 -4.76
N LEU A 52 -3.37 -5.43 -5.59
CA LEU A 52 -3.27 -4.51 -6.72
C LEU A 52 -3.79 -3.14 -6.30
N VAL A 53 -2.96 -2.11 -6.36
CA VAL A 53 -3.26 -0.78 -5.83
C VAL A 53 -3.41 0.21 -6.99
N GLN A 54 -4.42 1.09 -6.92
CA GLN A 54 -4.67 2.17 -7.88
C GLN A 54 -3.41 2.98 -8.20
N ALA A 55 -3.19 3.33 -9.46
CA ALA A 55 -2.09 4.21 -9.90
C ALA A 55 -2.58 5.56 -10.49
N ALA A 56 -3.88 5.80 -10.52
CA ALA A 56 -4.52 7.04 -10.96
C ALA A 56 -5.74 7.37 -10.09
N GLU A 57 -6.02 8.66 -9.92
CA GLU A 57 -7.11 9.18 -9.10
C GLU A 57 -8.46 9.21 -9.84
N THR A 58 -8.83 8.10 -10.46
CA THR A 58 -10.10 7.97 -11.20
C THR A 58 -10.86 6.71 -10.80
N GLU A 59 -12.18 6.78 -10.84
CA GLU A 59 -13.01 5.58 -10.70
C GLU A 59 -12.78 4.58 -11.85
N ALA A 60 -12.43 5.08 -13.04
CA ALA A 60 -12.06 4.25 -14.18
C ALA A 60 -10.80 3.42 -13.94
N GLU A 61 -9.87 3.88 -13.08
CA GLU A 61 -8.73 3.07 -12.60
C GLU A 61 -9.22 1.95 -11.70
N THR A 62 -10.11 2.24 -10.74
CA THR A 62 -10.72 1.21 -9.89
C THR A 62 -11.40 0.12 -10.74
N ASP A 63 -12.18 0.51 -11.75
CA ASP A 63 -12.84 -0.41 -12.67
C ASP A 63 -11.81 -1.30 -13.40
N PHE A 64 -10.78 -0.69 -13.97
CA PHE A 64 -9.72 -1.42 -14.68
C PHE A 64 -8.98 -2.41 -13.78
N LEU A 65 -8.62 -2.02 -12.55
CA LEU A 65 -7.94 -2.92 -11.62
C LEU A 65 -8.83 -4.08 -11.19
N LEU A 66 -10.13 -3.84 -10.98
CA LEU A 66 -11.09 -4.90 -10.68
C LEU A 66 -11.25 -5.88 -11.85
N GLU A 67 -11.27 -5.40 -13.10
CA GLU A 67 -11.28 -6.24 -14.29
C GLU A 67 -10.02 -7.08 -14.44
N VAL A 68 -8.85 -6.49 -14.20
CA VAL A 68 -7.57 -7.23 -14.19
C VAL A 68 -7.58 -8.28 -13.08
N ALA A 69 -7.96 -7.92 -11.86
CA ALA A 69 -8.01 -8.83 -10.72
C ALA A 69 -9.01 -10.00 -10.89
N ALA A 70 -10.09 -9.78 -11.65
CA ALA A 70 -11.04 -10.84 -11.98
C ALA A 70 -10.43 -11.91 -12.92
N ARG A 71 -9.45 -11.53 -13.75
CA ARG A 71 -8.78 -12.41 -14.73
C ARG A 71 -7.40 -12.91 -14.28
N THR A 72 -6.89 -12.42 -13.16
CA THR A 72 -5.55 -12.74 -12.67
C THR A 72 -5.61 -13.41 -11.30
N GLU A 73 -5.44 -14.74 -11.26
CA GLU A 73 -5.66 -15.57 -10.08
C GLU A 73 -4.81 -15.17 -8.85
N TYR A 74 -3.57 -14.72 -9.08
CA TYR A 74 -2.68 -14.35 -7.98
C TYR A 74 -3.04 -12.99 -7.37
N VAL A 75 -3.87 -12.15 -8.01
CA VAL A 75 -4.34 -10.91 -7.40
C VAL A 75 -5.41 -11.25 -6.35
N ALA A 76 -5.06 -11.05 -5.08
CA ALA A 76 -5.91 -11.40 -3.95
C ALA A 76 -6.97 -10.33 -3.64
N GLY A 77 -6.68 -9.08 -3.97
CA GLY A 77 -7.59 -7.95 -3.77
C GLY A 77 -7.08 -6.69 -4.45
N VAL A 78 -7.97 -5.71 -4.57
CA VAL A 78 -7.76 -4.40 -5.17
C VAL A 78 -7.96 -3.31 -4.11
N VAL A 79 -6.99 -2.41 -4.02
CA VAL A 79 -7.13 -1.13 -3.33
C VAL A 79 -7.43 -0.08 -4.40
N GLY A 80 -8.70 0.32 -4.48
CA GLY A 80 -9.20 1.26 -5.48
C GLY A 80 -9.03 2.73 -5.09
N TRP A 81 -9.53 3.60 -5.93
CA TRP A 81 -9.68 5.03 -5.67
C TRP A 81 -11.17 5.43 -5.69
N LEU A 82 -11.54 6.34 -4.78
CA LEU A 82 -12.81 7.05 -4.77
C LEU A 82 -12.55 8.48 -4.27
N ASP A 83 -13.29 9.45 -4.80
CA ASP A 83 -13.20 10.84 -4.38
C ASP A 83 -13.78 11.03 -2.96
N MET A 84 -12.89 11.18 -1.98
CA MET A 84 -13.24 11.36 -0.57
C MET A 84 -13.96 12.69 -0.27
N GLU A 85 -13.97 13.65 -1.19
CA GLU A 85 -14.66 14.93 -1.06
C GLU A 85 -15.94 15.02 -1.93
N SER A 86 -16.30 13.95 -2.66
CA SER A 86 -17.52 13.94 -3.45
C SER A 86 -18.79 13.81 -2.58
N ASP A 87 -19.84 14.54 -2.96
CA ASP A 87 -21.22 14.29 -2.48
C ASP A 87 -21.71 12.89 -2.82
N ALA A 88 -21.23 12.31 -3.93
CA ALA A 88 -21.63 10.99 -4.38
C ALA A 88 -20.91 9.84 -3.65
N PHE A 89 -19.89 10.13 -2.83
CA PHE A 89 -19.06 9.10 -2.19
C PHE A 89 -19.85 7.98 -1.50
N PRO A 90 -20.93 8.24 -0.74
CA PRO A 90 -21.70 7.16 -0.10
C PRO A 90 -22.31 6.18 -1.12
N GLU A 91 -22.83 6.70 -2.24
CA GLU A 91 -23.39 5.88 -3.32
C GLU A 91 -22.28 5.11 -4.04
N ARG A 92 -21.17 5.77 -4.38
CA ARG A 92 -20.03 5.16 -5.07
C ARG A 92 -19.39 4.05 -4.22
N LEU A 93 -19.18 4.30 -2.92
CA LEU A 93 -18.72 3.28 -1.98
C LEU A 93 -19.67 2.06 -1.94
N ALA A 94 -20.98 2.30 -1.87
CA ALA A 94 -21.97 1.22 -1.88
C ALA A 94 -22.00 0.44 -3.21
N HIS A 95 -21.74 1.10 -4.34
CA HIS A 95 -21.60 0.47 -5.65
C HIS A 95 -20.38 -0.46 -5.68
N TYR A 96 -19.19 0.05 -5.39
CA TYR A 96 -17.93 -0.69 -5.51
C TYR A 96 -17.79 -1.83 -4.51
N ARG A 97 -18.36 -1.69 -3.31
CA ARG A 97 -18.36 -2.77 -2.29
C ARG A 97 -19.10 -4.03 -2.68
N LYS A 98 -19.94 -3.99 -3.72
CA LYS A 98 -20.58 -5.20 -4.25
C LYS A 98 -19.55 -6.15 -4.86
N ASN A 99 -18.38 -5.64 -5.26
CA ASN A 99 -17.29 -6.47 -5.75
C ASN A 99 -16.40 -6.94 -4.58
N PRO A 100 -16.34 -8.26 -4.30
CA PRO A 100 -15.56 -8.80 -3.18
C PRO A 100 -14.04 -8.68 -3.37
N LEU A 101 -13.58 -8.31 -4.57
CA LEU A 101 -12.16 -8.03 -4.82
C LEU A 101 -11.76 -6.63 -4.35
N LEU A 102 -12.69 -5.71 -4.12
CA LEU A 102 -12.35 -4.44 -3.50
C LEU A 102 -12.09 -4.65 -2.00
N VAL A 103 -10.85 -4.43 -1.57
CA VAL A 103 -10.41 -4.68 -0.19
C VAL A 103 -9.93 -3.42 0.53
N GLY A 104 -9.70 -2.33 -0.22
CA GLY A 104 -9.33 -1.05 0.35
C GLY A 104 -9.55 0.11 -0.60
N LEU A 105 -9.33 1.31 -0.08
CA LEU A 105 -9.30 2.56 -0.84
C LEU A 105 -8.01 3.32 -0.53
N ARG A 106 -7.47 4.01 -1.54
CA ARG A 106 -6.28 4.85 -1.43
C ARG A 106 -6.49 6.18 -2.17
N PRO A 107 -6.92 7.26 -1.49
CA PRO A 107 -6.85 8.60 -2.07
C PRO A 107 -5.38 9.07 -2.19
N MET A 108 -5.09 9.90 -3.20
CA MET A 108 -3.75 10.46 -3.44
C MET A 108 -3.49 11.68 -2.54
N LEU A 109 -3.51 11.48 -1.22
CA LEU A 109 -3.41 12.57 -0.24
C LEU A 109 -2.17 13.45 -0.42
N GLN A 110 -1.05 12.84 -0.82
CA GLN A 110 0.23 13.51 -1.02
C GLN A 110 0.26 14.59 -2.12
N ASP A 111 -0.68 14.53 -3.07
CA ASP A 111 -0.68 15.37 -4.27
C ASP A 111 -1.61 16.59 -4.12
N HIS A 112 -2.34 16.69 -3.00
CA HIS A 112 -3.10 17.89 -2.66
C HIS A 112 -2.19 19.00 -2.12
N ASP A 113 -2.46 20.24 -2.54
CA ASP A 113 -1.77 21.44 -2.03
C ASP A 113 -2.02 21.68 -0.53
N ASP A 114 -3.17 21.23 -0.02
CA ASP A 114 -3.57 21.36 1.36
C ASP A 114 -3.15 20.11 2.16
N ASP A 115 -2.05 20.21 2.90
CA ASP A 115 -1.54 19.13 3.75
C ASP A 115 -2.60 18.63 4.77
N ARG A 116 -3.64 19.44 5.06
CA ARG A 116 -4.74 19.11 5.98
C ARG A 116 -5.96 18.54 5.28
N PHE A 117 -5.89 18.19 3.99
CA PHE A 117 -7.03 17.68 3.20
C PHE A 117 -7.79 16.54 3.92
N ILE A 118 -7.07 15.60 4.55
CA ILE A 118 -7.66 14.47 5.29
C ILE A 118 -8.58 14.91 6.46
N LEU A 119 -8.39 16.12 6.98
CA LEU A 119 -9.14 16.68 8.10
C LEU A 119 -10.38 17.46 7.69
N ARG A 120 -10.63 17.62 6.37
CA ARG A 120 -11.83 18.30 5.90
C ARG A 120 -13.08 17.56 6.40
N PRO A 121 -14.13 18.28 6.84
CA PRO A 121 -15.30 17.64 7.47
C PRO A 121 -15.89 16.50 6.65
N ARG A 122 -16.02 16.70 5.34
CA ARG A 122 -16.54 15.70 4.41
C ARG A 122 -15.64 14.48 4.28
N VAL A 123 -14.33 14.67 4.22
CA VAL A 123 -13.35 13.58 4.18
C VAL A 123 -13.43 12.77 5.47
N LEU A 124 -13.52 13.41 6.63
CA LEU A 124 -13.71 12.72 7.92
C LEU A 124 -15.02 11.92 7.97
N ASP A 125 -16.12 12.47 7.46
CA ASP A 125 -17.40 11.74 7.36
C ASP A 125 -17.28 10.52 6.45
N ASN A 126 -16.59 10.66 5.32
CA ASN A 126 -16.34 9.56 4.39
C ASN A 126 -15.36 8.52 4.95
N LEU A 127 -14.37 8.92 5.76
CA LEU A 127 -13.51 7.98 6.50
C LEU A 127 -14.31 7.13 7.50
N ARG A 128 -15.30 7.70 8.19
CA ARG A 128 -16.21 6.91 9.05
C ARG A 128 -16.99 5.88 8.25
N ARG A 129 -17.48 6.24 7.07
CA ARG A 129 -18.15 5.31 6.15
C ARG A 129 -17.21 4.20 5.69
N VAL A 130 -15.95 4.51 5.37
CA VAL A 130 -14.94 3.50 5.04
C VAL A 130 -14.74 2.54 6.21
N ALA A 131 -14.62 3.05 7.44
CA ALA A 131 -14.47 2.24 8.65
C ALA A 131 -15.66 1.29 8.87
N GLU A 132 -16.90 1.79 8.77
CA GLU A 132 -18.14 1.01 8.88
C GLU A 132 -18.26 -0.06 7.80
N SER A 133 -17.67 0.20 6.64
CA SER A 133 -17.65 -0.73 5.54
C SER A 133 -16.72 -1.93 5.82
N GLY A 134 -15.64 -1.74 6.58
CA GLY A 134 -14.63 -2.78 6.77
C GLY A 134 -13.73 -2.97 5.55
N LEU A 135 -13.64 -1.98 4.65
CA LEU A 135 -12.49 -1.82 3.74
C LEU A 135 -11.29 -1.29 4.52
N ALA A 136 -10.08 -1.61 4.07
CA ALA A 136 -8.88 -0.92 4.53
C ALA A 136 -8.78 0.48 3.92
N PHE A 137 -8.06 1.38 4.59
CA PHE A 137 -7.72 2.69 4.07
C PHE A 137 -6.20 2.84 3.98
N ASP A 138 -5.66 2.85 2.78
CA ASP A 138 -4.24 2.99 2.53
C ASP A 138 -3.89 4.49 2.52
N ILE A 139 -2.87 4.87 3.31
CA ILE A 139 -2.46 6.25 3.55
C ILE A 139 -1.16 6.50 2.77
N LEU A 140 -1.31 7.11 1.58
CA LEU A 140 -0.19 7.55 0.75
C LEU A 140 0.13 9.02 1.03
N VAL A 141 1.19 9.25 1.81
CA VAL A 141 1.59 10.59 2.29
C VAL A 141 3.10 10.72 2.39
N PHE A 142 3.57 11.98 2.37
CA PHE A 142 4.90 12.39 2.85
C PHE A 142 4.92 12.68 4.36
N PRO A 143 6.12 12.78 5.00
CA PRO A 143 6.24 13.00 6.44
C PRO A 143 5.49 14.23 6.96
N ARG A 144 5.45 15.32 6.19
CA ARG A 144 4.74 16.57 6.57
C ARG A 144 3.25 16.38 6.89
N HIS A 145 2.60 15.33 6.37
CA HIS A 145 1.18 15.06 6.60
C HIS A 145 0.91 14.21 7.84
N LEU A 146 1.93 13.53 8.39
CA LEU A 146 1.74 12.55 9.46
C LEU A 146 1.03 13.14 10.70
N PRO A 147 1.30 14.39 11.14
CA PRO A 147 0.53 15.01 12.22
C PRO A 147 -0.97 15.12 11.91
N HIS A 148 -1.35 15.40 10.65
CA HIS A 148 -2.74 15.51 10.23
C HIS A 148 -3.41 14.14 10.10
N VAL A 149 -2.66 13.12 9.69
CA VAL A 149 -3.14 11.73 9.69
C VAL A 149 -3.40 11.25 11.12
N ALA A 150 -2.52 11.55 12.08
CA ALA A 150 -2.73 11.21 13.49
C ALA A 150 -4.01 11.85 14.04
N GLU A 151 -4.27 13.11 13.70
CA GLU A 151 -5.50 13.82 14.09
C GLU A 151 -6.74 13.18 13.45
N ALA A 152 -6.68 12.76 12.18
CA ALA A 152 -7.79 12.05 11.52
C ALA A 152 -8.08 10.69 12.17
N LEU A 153 -7.03 9.92 12.50
CA LEU A 153 -7.16 8.63 13.20
C LEU A 153 -7.76 8.78 14.60
N ALA A 154 -7.41 9.84 15.33
CA ALA A 154 -8.05 10.15 16.62
C ALA A 154 -9.54 10.47 16.47
N ARG A 155 -9.94 11.11 15.36
CA ARG A 155 -11.36 11.42 15.07
C ARG A 155 -12.15 10.24 14.50
N VAL A 156 -11.46 9.24 13.93
CA VAL A 156 -12.04 8.01 13.35
C VAL A 156 -11.28 6.78 13.84
N PRO A 157 -11.34 6.45 15.15
CA PRO A 157 -10.52 5.38 15.75
C PRO A 157 -10.86 3.97 15.25
N ALA A 158 -12.03 3.78 14.64
CA ALA A 158 -12.45 2.53 14.02
C ALA A 158 -11.83 2.29 12.63
N LEU A 159 -11.14 3.29 12.06
CA LEU A 159 -10.53 3.17 10.73
C LEU A 159 -9.40 2.14 10.77
N ARG A 160 -9.51 1.12 9.92
CA ARG A 160 -8.42 0.18 9.65
C ARG A 160 -7.51 0.78 8.60
N ALA A 161 -6.41 1.36 9.05
CA ALA A 161 -5.50 2.13 8.21
C ALA A 161 -4.20 1.39 7.91
N VAL A 162 -3.63 1.64 6.74
CA VAL A 162 -2.34 1.07 6.31
C VAL A 162 -1.46 2.20 5.80
N VAL A 163 -0.37 2.49 6.50
CA VAL A 163 0.63 3.47 6.05
C VAL A 163 1.42 2.89 4.90
N ASP A 164 1.36 3.53 3.73
CA ASP A 164 2.15 3.15 2.57
C ASP A 164 3.59 3.61 2.73
N HIS A 165 4.55 2.78 2.32
CA HIS A 165 5.98 3.11 2.18
C HIS A 165 6.64 3.77 3.41
N LEU A 166 6.24 3.40 4.62
CA LEU A 166 6.67 4.06 5.86
C LEU A 166 6.40 5.58 5.86
N ALA A 167 5.42 6.05 5.09
CA ALA A 167 5.16 7.47 4.83
C ALA A 167 6.34 8.22 4.20
N LYS A 168 7.08 7.55 3.30
CA LYS A 168 8.16 8.13 2.49
C LYS A 168 9.22 8.85 3.34
N PRO A 169 9.94 8.13 4.22
CA PRO A 169 11.02 8.75 4.98
C PRO A 169 12.07 9.38 4.06
N PRO A 170 12.79 10.42 4.49
CA PRO A 170 13.79 11.09 3.67
C PRO A 170 15.12 10.30 3.64
N VAL A 171 15.08 9.07 3.10
CA VAL A 171 16.21 8.13 3.07
C VAL A 171 17.43 8.75 2.40
N ALA A 172 17.23 9.48 1.30
CA ALA A 172 18.32 10.14 0.56
C ALA A 172 19.16 11.11 1.40
N THR A 173 18.58 11.76 2.42
CA THR A 173 19.29 12.70 3.29
C THR A 173 19.74 12.07 4.61
N GLY A 174 19.25 10.87 4.94
CA GLY A 174 19.52 10.20 6.21
C GLY A 174 18.78 10.81 7.41
N ALA A 175 17.87 11.76 7.19
CA ALA A 175 17.15 12.40 8.28
C ALA A 175 16.09 11.47 8.90
N LEU A 176 16.13 11.30 10.22
CA LEU A 176 15.16 10.47 10.94
C LEU A 176 14.06 11.29 11.59
N ASP A 177 14.38 12.46 12.14
CA ASP A 177 13.38 13.33 12.79
C ASP A 177 12.95 14.45 11.82
N PRO A 178 11.68 14.88 11.85
CA PRO A 178 10.62 14.48 12.78
C PRO A 178 9.90 13.16 12.40
N TRP A 179 10.16 12.60 11.21
CA TRP A 179 9.49 11.41 10.68
C TRP A 179 9.36 10.27 11.71
N ARG A 180 10.43 10.00 12.45
CA ARG A 180 10.49 8.95 13.47
C ARG A 180 9.41 9.13 14.55
N ALA A 181 9.33 10.34 15.12
CA ALA A 181 8.36 10.66 16.16
C ALA A 181 6.93 10.61 15.61
N ASP A 182 6.71 11.14 14.41
CA ASP A 182 5.40 11.20 13.79
C ASP A 182 4.90 9.80 13.38
N LEU A 183 5.77 8.94 12.86
CA LEU A 183 5.42 7.55 12.55
C LEU A 183 5.08 6.74 13.82
N ALA A 184 5.82 6.98 14.92
CA ALA A 184 5.53 6.37 16.21
C ALA A 184 4.16 6.81 16.75
N ALA A 185 3.78 8.07 16.54
CA ALA A 185 2.46 8.57 16.92
C ALA A 185 1.32 7.84 16.17
N LEU A 186 1.50 7.54 14.88
CA LEU A 186 0.54 6.72 14.11
C LEU A 186 0.50 5.27 14.63
N ALA A 187 1.65 4.71 15.00
CA ALA A 187 1.72 3.33 15.50
C ALA A 187 1.03 3.14 16.86
N ALA A 188 0.78 4.21 17.62
CA ALA A 188 0.01 4.17 18.86
C ALA A 188 -1.47 3.80 18.65
N PHE A 189 -1.99 3.94 17.42
CA PHE A 189 -3.34 3.50 17.08
C PHE A 189 -3.32 2.00 16.72
N PRO A 190 -4.06 1.13 17.44
CA PRO A 190 -3.99 -0.32 17.24
C PRO A 190 -4.53 -0.79 15.88
N GLY A 191 -5.40 0.02 15.25
CA GLY A 191 -5.96 -0.24 13.91
C GLY A 191 -5.02 0.11 12.75
N VAL A 192 -3.83 0.65 13.03
CA VAL A 192 -2.88 1.09 12.01
C VAL A 192 -1.79 0.04 11.78
N SER A 193 -1.62 -0.33 10.52
CA SER A 193 -0.51 -1.16 10.01
C SER A 193 0.40 -0.35 9.09
N CYS A 194 1.57 -0.87 8.73
CA CYS A 194 2.55 -0.17 7.91
C CYS A 194 3.19 -1.12 6.89
N LYS A 195 3.35 -0.66 5.64
CA LYS A 195 3.99 -1.41 4.58
C LYS A 195 5.47 -1.09 4.47
N VAL A 196 6.33 -2.08 4.67
CA VAL A 196 7.74 -2.05 4.29
C VAL A 196 7.82 -2.21 2.77
N SER A 197 7.84 -1.07 2.08
CA SER A 197 7.74 -0.92 0.62
C SER A 197 8.27 0.45 0.18
N GLY A 198 8.55 0.65 -1.11
CA GLY A 198 8.85 1.98 -1.69
C GLY A 198 10.13 2.70 -1.19
N LEU A 199 10.90 2.10 -0.28
CA LEU A 199 12.05 2.80 0.33
C LEU A 199 13.21 3.05 -0.63
N VAL A 200 13.43 2.15 -1.60
CA VAL A 200 14.54 2.25 -2.56
C VAL A 200 14.42 3.49 -3.47
N THR A 201 13.20 3.96 -3.73
CA THR A 201 12.94 5.16 -4.53
C THR A 201 13.00 6.46 -3.72
N GLU A 202 12.98 6.37 -2.39
CA GLU A 202 13.22 7.51 -1.48
C GLU A 202 14.72 7.67 -1.15
N ALA A 203 15.55 6.71 -1.56
CA ALA A 203 16.99 6.67 -1.32
C ALA A 203 17.80 7.29 -2.47
N ARG A 204 19.13 7.40 -2.28
CA ARG A 204 20.05 7.76 -3.36
C ARG A 204 20.19 6.59 -4.35
N ALA A 205 20.63 6.87 -5.58
CA ALA A 205 20.78 5.84 -6.61
C ALA A 205 21.76 4.70 -6.24
N ASP A 206 22.75 5.00 -5.39
CA ASP A 206 23.77 4.09 -4.86
C ASP A 206 23.40 3.48 -3.49
N TRP A 207 22.10 3.35 -3.20
CA TRP A 207 21.60 2.86 -1.92
C TRP A 207 22.15 1.48 -1.53
N SER A 208 22.22 1.25 -0.22
CA SER A 208 22.59 -0.01 0.40
C SER A 208 21.59 -0.41 1.48
N LEU A 209 21.65 -1.65 1.97
CA LEU A 209 20.83 -2.07 3.11
C LEU A 209 21.08 -1.21 4.36
N ALA A 210 22.30 -0.69 4.53
CA ALA A 210 22.64 0.16 5.67
C ALA A 210 21.91 1.51 5.63
N ASP A 211 21.60 2.03 4.45
CA ASP A 211 20.83 3.28 4.30
C ASP A 211 19.35 3.07 4.66
N LEU A 212 18.82 1.88 4.39
CA LEU A 212 17.42 1.54 4.67
C LEU A 212 17.18 1.08 6.12
N ALA A 213 18.19 0.46 6.74
CA ALA A 213 18.08 -0.20 8.04
C ALA A 213 17.49 0.70 9.14
N PRO A 214 17.93 1.97 9.34
CA PRO A 214 17.38 2.82 10.41
C PRO A 214 15.87 3.03 10.32
N TYR A 215 15.32 3.08 9.10
CA TYR A 215 13.89 3.29 8.86
C TYR A 215 13.09 2.01 9.07
N VAL A 216 13.61 0.87 8.59
CA VAL A 216 12.97 -0.45 8.80
C VAL A 216 13.01 -0.85 10.26
N ASP A 217 14.13 -0.60 10.96
CA ASP A 217 14.28 -0.90 12.39
C ASP A 217 13.29 -0.07 13.23
N HIS A 218 13.18 1.22 12.95
CA HIS A 218 12.21 2.07 13.65
C HIS A 218 10.76 1.64 13.40
N ALA A 219 10.42 1.28 12.14
CA ALA A 219 9.09 0.75 11.82
C ALA A 219 8.83 -0.60 12.53
N ALA A 220 9.83 -1.48 12.61
CA ALA A 220 9.74 -2.74 13.34
C ALA A 220 9.50 -2.53 14.84
N GLU A 221 10.17 -1.55 15.45
CA GLU A 221 9.96 -1.17 16.85
C GLU A 221 8.57 -0.58 17.11
N CYS A 222 8.07 0.27 16.21
CA CYS A 222 6.77 0.92 16.35
C CYS A 222 5.58 -0.03 16.13
N PHE A 223 5.62 -0.82 15.06
CA PHE A 223 4.46 -1.60 14.62
C PHE A 223 4.49 -3.03 15.14
N GLY A 224 5.68 -3.59 15.37
CA GLY A 224 5.87 -4.99 15.71
C GLY A 224 5.52 -5.96 14.57
N GLU A 225 5.73 -7.25 14.83
CA GLU A 225 5.58 -8.32 13.84
C GLU A 225 4.14 -8.50 13.30
N ASP A 226 3.13 -8.05 14.04
CA ASP A 226 1.73 -8.24 13.67
C ASP A 226 1.16 -7.09 12.83
N ARG A 227 1.86 -5.97 12.65
CA ARG A 227 1.32 -4.80 11.93
C ARG A 227 2.21 -4.32 10.79
N LEU A 228 3.28 -5.05 10.50
CA LEU A 228 4.09 -4.83 9.30
C LEU A 228 3.61 -5.72 8.14
N LEU A 229 3.62 -5.16 6.94
CA LEU A 229 3.33 -5.86 5.68
C LEU A 229 4.49 -5.64 4.71
N PHE A 230 4.88 -6.68 3.96
CA PHE A 230 5.78 -6.50 2.82
C PHE A 230 5.01 -5.98 1.59
N GLY A 231 5.58 -5.03 0.86
CA GLY A 231 5.12 -4.63 -0.48
C GLY A 231 6.31 -4.30 -1.38
N SER A 232 6.23 -4.66 -2.66
CA SER A 232 7.34 -4.42 -3.61
C SER A 232 7.36 -3.00 -4.16
N ASP A 233 6.20 -2.35 -4.23
CA ASP A 233 6.00 -1.11 -4.98
C ASP A 233 6.35 -1.25 -6.47
N TRP A 234 6.24 -2.47 -7.01
CA TRP A 234 6.45 -2.73 -8.42
C TRP A 234 5.31 -2.12 -9.25
N PRO A 235 5.58 -1.55 -10.43
CA PRO A 235 6.89 -1.43 -11.08
C PRO A 235 7.62 -0.13 -10.72
N VAL A 236 7.07 0.76 -9.89
CA VAL A 236 7.71 2.03 -9.51
C VAL A 236 9.11 1.80 -8.93
N ALA A 237 9.27 0.79 -8.08
CA ALA A 237 10.56 0.41 -7.50
C ALA A 237 11.65 0.12 -8.54
N THR A 238 11.29 -0.22 -9.80
CA THR A 238 12.24 -0.48 -10.88
C THR A 238 13.07 0.72 -11.32
N LEU A 239 12.70 1.92 -10.87
CA LEU A 239 13.53 3.13 -10.97
C LEU A 239 14.84 3.02 -10.16
N ALA A 240 14.87 2.18 -9.12
CA ALA A 240 16.00 2.08 -8.19
C ALA A 240 16.48 0.64 -7.93
N ALA A 241 15.61 -0.37 -8.12
CA ALA A 241 15.92 -1.77 -7.81
C ALA A 241 15.04 -2.75 -8.59
N THR A 242 15.56 -3.94 -8.87
CA THR A 242 14.74 -5.04 -9.38
C THR A 242 13.78 -5.57 -8.31
N TYR A 243 12.70 -6.23 -8.74
CA TYR A 243 11.73 -6.88 -7.84
C TYR A 243 12.41 -7.83 -6.81
N GLY A 244 13.41 -8.59 -7.28
CA GLY A 244 14.15 -9.53 -6.43
C GLY A 244 15.00 -8.83 -5.38
N GLU A 245 15.63 -7.71 -5.73
CA GLU A 245 16.42 -6.90 -4.80
C GLU A 245 15.55 -6.27 -3.71
N VAL A 246 14.36 -5.74 -4.06
CA VAL A 246 13.42 -5.21 -3.07
C VAL A 246 12.95 -6.29 -2.10
N ALA A 247 12.55 -7.46 -2.63
CA ALA A 247 12.14 -8.59 -1.80
C ALA A 247 13.29 -9.09 -0.91
N HIS A 248 14.52 -9.14 -1.45
CA HIS A 248 15.70 -9.51 -0.68
C HIS A 248 16.00 -8.50 0.42
N ALA A 249 15.96 -7.19 0.13
CA ALA A 249 16.23 -6.14 1.10
C ALA A 249 15.25 -6.20 2.28
N ALA A 250 13.95 -6.33 2.00
CA ALA A 250 12.94 -6.48 3.05
C ALA A 250 13.18 -7.73 3.90
N ARG A 251 13.52 -8.88 3.28
CA ARG A 251 13.83 -10.13 4.01
C ARG A 251 15.09 -9.99 4.87
N ALA A 252 16.14 -9.39 4.34
CA ALA A 252 17.42 -9.22 5.01
C ALA A 252 17.26 -8.31 6.25
N LEU A 253 16.62 -7.15 6.10
CA LEU A 253 16.46 -6.18 7.17
C LEU A 253 15.53 -6.69 8.28
N LEU A 254 14.32 -7.13 7.93
CA LEU A 254 13.35 -7.64 8.90
C LEU A 254 13.80 -8.95 9.56
N GLY A 255 14.55 -9.78 8.82
CA GLY A 255 15.09 -11.05 9.34
C GLY A 255 16.13 -10.87 10.44
N THR A 256 16.73 -9.68 10.58
CA THR A 256 17.60 -9.38 11.74
C THR A 256 16.80 -9.17 13.03
N ARG A 257 15.51 -8.84 12.92
CA ARG A 257 14.62 -8.48 14.04
C ARG A 257 13.63 -9.58 14.39
N PHE A 258 13.21 -10.36 13.39
CA PHE A 258 12.06 -11.27 13.50
C PHE A 258 12.40 -12.69 13.10
N GLY A 259 11.89 -13.65 13.87
CA GLY A 259 12.02 -15.08 13.57
C GLY A 259 11.10 -15.55 12.43
N PRO A 260 11.24 -16.81 11.98
CA PRO A 260 10.50 -17.34 10.82
C PRO A 260 8.97 -17.20 10.90
N ALA A 261 8.38 -17.39 12.08
CA ALA A 261 6.92 -17.29 12.27
C ALA A 261 6.41 -15.85 12.10
N ALA A 262 7.17 -14.87 12.59
CA ALA A 262 6.89 -13.45 12.43
C ALA A 262 7.07 -13.01 10.98
N MET A 263 8.15 -13.46 10.33
CA MET A 263 8.39 -13.21 8.90
C MET A 263 7.27 -13.76 8.02
N ALA A 264 6.70 -14.93 8.33
CA ALA A 264 5.55 -15.47 7.61
C ALA A 264 4.29 -14.61 7.76
N ARG A 265 4.11 -13.92 8.89
CA ARG A 265 3.02 -12.95 9.08
C ARG A 265 3.27 -11.67 8.30
N ILE A 266 4.47 -11.09 8.41
CA ILE A 266 4.84 -9.86 7.70
C ILE A 266 4.74 -10.04 6.18
N PHE A 267 5.20 -11.18 5.66
CA PHE A 267 5.14 -11.49 4.24
C PHE A 267 3.81 -12.08 3.78
N GLY A 268 2.76 -12.17 4.60
CA GLY A 268 1.49 -12.73 4.11
C GLY A 268 0.34 -12.67 5.08
N GLY A 269 0.49 -13.27 6.26
CA GLY A 269 -0.60 -13.39 7.24
C GLY A 269 -1.23 -12.04 7.64
N ASN A 270 -0.41 -11.00 7.79
CA ASN A 270 -0.88 -9.66 8.12
C ASN A 270 -1.68 -9.05 6.98
N ALA A 271 -1.23 -9.19 5.72
CA ALA A 271 -1.99 -8.73 4.55
C ALA A 271 -3.36 -9.42 4.46
N MET A 272 -3.43 -10.73 4.73
CA MET A 272 -4.71 -11.46 4.75
C MET A 272 -5.68 -10.90 5.78
N ARG A 273 -5.21 -10.67 7.01
CA ARG A 273 -6.03 -10.14 8.10
C ARG A 273 -6.44 -8.69 7.85
N VAL A 274 -5.50 -7.85 7.44
CA VAL A 274 -5.70 -6.40 7.24
C VAL A 274 -6.62 -6.12 6.06
N TYR A 275 -6.52 -6.87 4.97
CA TYR A 275 -7.39 -6.69 3.80
C TYR A 275 -8.63 -7.60 3.80
N GLY A 276 -8.86 -8.37 4.87
CA GLY A 276 -10.03 -9.26 4.98
C GLY A 276 -10.09 -10.31 3.86
N LEU A 277 -8.93 -10.80 3.41
CA LEU A 277 -8.85 -11.71 2.27
C LEU A 277 -9.44 -13.07 2.61
N SER A 278 -10.38 -13.54 1.80
CA SER A 278 -10.88 -14.91 1.85
C SER A 278 -10.08 -15.83 0.93
N ASP A 279 -10.00 -17.12 1.28
CA ASP A 279 -9.44 -18.12 0.39
C ASP A 279 -10.41 -18.34 -0.79
N ARG A 280 -9.99 -17.93 -2.01
CA ARG A 280 -10.79 -18.03 -3.25
C ARG A 280 -11.25 -19.47 -3.56
N ARG A 281 -10.69 -20.50 -2.91
CA ARG A 281 -11.08 -21.91 -3.09
C ARG A 281 -12.51 -22.22 -2.60
N SER A 282 -13.09 -21.39 -1.75
CA SER A 282 -14.44 -21.65 -1.22
C SER A 282 -15.56 -21.06 -2.10
N ALA A 283 -15.26 -20.18 -3.05
CA ALA A 283 -16.27 -19.49 -3.87
C ALA A 283 -16.65 -20.22 -5.17
N CYS A 284 -15.88 -21.24 -5.57
CA CYS A 284 -16.17 -22.05 -6.78
C CYS A 284 -16.93 -23.35 -6.47
N GLY A 285 -17.39 -23.53 -5.22
CA GLY A 285 -18.04 -24.75 -4.72
C GLY A 285 -19.56 -24.71 -4.60
N ALA A 286 -20.22 -23.66 -5.10
CA ALA A 286 -21.68 -23.56 -5.16
C ALA A 286 -22.10 -23.49 -6.63
N THR A 287 -22.06 -24.64 -7.29
CA THR A 287 -22.89 -24.94 -8.47
C THR A 287 -24.32 -25.15 -8.02
#